data_AF-A0A7K1J5N2-F1
#
_entry.id   AF-A0A7K1J5N2-F1
#
_cell.length_a   1.000
_cell.length_b   1.000
_cell.length_c   1.000
_cell.angle_alpha   90.00
_cell.angle_beta   90.00
_cell.angle_gamma   90.00
#
_symmetry.space_group_name_H-M   'P 1'
#
loop_
_entity.id
_entity.type
_entity.pdbx_description
1 polymer ?
#
loop_
_entity_poly.entity_id
_entity_poly.type
_entity_poly.pdbx_seq_one_letter_code
_entity_poly.pdbx_strand_id
1 'polypeptide(L)'
;MMASTAPSIYQRDLEPYLPVLSEQRVAQQERIIAQQLAWARDFVNRYPRLGAGMRVLETAQDTEESTSFETYLRGELGTYSQRTLDLYQQFVNDLASKQENLTEQTVRNTVRLSGFDSLDEAEQAQ
;
A
#
# COMPACT_ATOMS: atom_id res chain seq x y z
N MET A 1 -8.72 7.29 0.30
CA MET A 1 -8.25 8.29 1.28
C MET A 1 -9.42 9.12 1.79
N MET A 2 -9.72 10.32 1.26
CA MET A 2 -10.78 11.17 1.83
C MET A 2 -12.19 10.55 1.75
N ALA A 3 -12.43 9.64 0.80
CA ALA A 3 -13.67 8.87 0.75
C ALA A 3 -13.93 8.02 2.01
N SER A 4 -12.87 7.53 2.69
CA SER A 4 -13.00 6.76 3.95
C SER A 4 -12.76 7.62 5.19
N THR A 5 -11.88 8.62 5.13
CA THR A 5 -11.49 9.41 6.30
C THR A 5 -12.33 10.68 6.51
N ALA A 6 -12.93 11.25 5.45
CA ALA A 6 -13.72 12.47 5.51
C ALA A 6 -14.85 12.46 4.45
N PRO A 7 -15.80 11.50 4.51
CA PRO A 7 -16.73 11.21 3.42
C PRO A 7 -17.60 12.41 3.01
N SER A 8 -18.08 13.20 3.97
CA SER A 8 -18.91 14.37 3.69
C SER A 8 -18.16 15.46 2.92
N ILE A 9 -16.88 15.69 3.24
CA ILE A 9 -16.02 16.65 2.54
C ILE A 9 -15.69 16.11 1.14
N TYR A 10 -15.36 14.82 1.05
CA TYR A 10 -15.06 14.17 -0.23
C TYR A 10 -16.22 14.30 -1.22
N GLN A 11 -17.43 13.93 -0.81
CA GLN A 11 -18.62 13.95 -1.67
C GLN A 11 -19.00 15.37 -2.10
N ARG A 12 -18.89 16.35 -1.20
CA ARG A 12 -19.30 17.74 -1.48
C ARG A 12 -18.28 18.47 -2.34
N ASP A 13 -16.99 18.33 -2.03
CA ASP A 13 -15.95 19.25 -2.51
C ASP A 13 -15.01 18.63 -3.54
N LEU A 14 -14.91 17.30 -3.61
CA LEU A 14 -13.92 16.61 -4.44
C LEU A 14 -14.53 15.68 -5.50
N GLU A 15 -15.41 14.77 -5.08
CA GLU A 15 -16.02 13.75 -5.94
C GLU A 15 -16.58 14.31 -7.26
N PRO A 16 -17.28 15.47 -7.29
CA PRO A 16 -17.82 16.02 -8.53
C PRO A 16 -16.78 16.42 -9.58
N TYR A 17 -15.51 16.61 -9.17
CA TYR A 17 -14.41 17.05 -10.02
C TYR A 17 -13.42 15.92 -10.36
N LEU A 18 -13.59 14.75 -9.76
CA LEU A 18 -12.71 13.61 -9.99
C LEU A 18 -13.21 12.76 -11.16
N PRO A 19 -12.31 12.17 -11.97
CA PRO A 19 -12.70 11.20 -12.98
C PRO A 19 -13.39 10.00 -12.34
N VAL A 20 -14.56 9.63 -12.86
CA VAL A 20 -15.24 8.39 -12.48
C VAL A 20 -14.48 7.22 -13.08
N LEU A 21 -13.99 6.33 -12.23
CA LEU A 21 -13.32 5.11 -12.65
C LEU A 21 -14.35 4.04 -13.04
N SER A 22 -14.09 3.30 -14.12
CA SER A 22 -14.93 2.17 -14.50
C SER A 22 -14.80 1.01 -13.50
N GLU A 23 -15.82 0.15 -13.41
CA GLU A 23 -15.79 -1.03 -12.55
C GLU A 23 -14.59 -1.94 -12.85
N GLN A 24 -14.25 -2.12 -14.13
CA GLN A 24 -13.07 -2.87 -14.54
C GLN A 24 -11.77 -2.24 -13.99
N ARG A 25 -11.66 -0.91 -14.02
CA ARG A 25 -10.51 -0.17 -13.51
C ARG A 25 -10.37 -0.30 -12.00
N VAL A 26 -11.50 -0.22 -11.28
CA VAL A 26 -11.55 -0.44 -9.82
C VAL A 26 -11.16 -1.88 -9.50
N ALA A 27 -11.72 -2.88 -10.19
CA ALA A 27 -11.39 -4.28 -9.96
C ALA A 27 -9.91 -4.61 -10.23
N GLN A 28 -9.29 -3.98 -11.25
CA GLN A 28 -7.87 -4.13 -11.50
C GLN A 28 -7.03 -3.59 -10.33
N GLN A 29 -7.38 -2.42 -9.83
CA GLN A 29 -6.74 -1.78 -8.68
C GLN A 29 -6.90 -2.62 -7.39
N GLU A 30 -8.10 -3.10 -7.07
CA GLU A 30 -8.32 -3.89 -5.86
C GLU A 30 -7.53 -5.20 -5.85
N ARG A 31 -7.28 -5.83 -7.02
CA ARG A 31 -6.39 -6.99 -7.11
C ARG A 31 -4.95 -6.66 -6.74
N ILE A 32 -4.44 -5.51 -7.19
CA ILE A 32 -3.10 -5.04 -6.85
C ILE A 32 -2.99 -4.75 -5.35
N ILE A 33 -4.01 -4.07 -4.79
CA ILE A 33 -4.08 -3.75 -3.36
C ILE A 33 -4.08 -5.02 -2.51
N ALA A 34 -4.91 -6.01 -2.87
CA ALA A 34 -4.98 -7.28 -2.14
C ALA A 34 -3.63 -8.01 -2.10
N GLN A 35 -2.90 -8.05 -3.23
CA GLN A 35 -1.57 -8.67 -3.28
C GLN A 35 -0.57 -7.94 -2.38
N GLN A 36 -0.54 -6.60 -2.41
CA GLN A 36 0.36 -5.83 -1.57
C GLN A 36 0.00 -5.87 -0.08
N LEU A 37 -1.28 -5.94 0.25
CA LEU A 37 -1.74 -6.11 1.62
C LEU A 37 -1.32 -7.48 2.17
N ALA A 38 -1.39 -8.54 1.35
CA ALA A 38 -0.87 -9.86 1.73
C ALA A 38 0.64 -9.82 2.03
N TRP A 39 1.42 -9.12 1.18
CA TRP A 39 2.84 -8.91 1.41
C TRP A 39 3.14 -8.09 2.67
N ALA A 40 2.38 -7.04 2.93
CA ALA A 40 2.55 -6.24 4.14
C ALA A 40 2.22 -7.03 5.41
N ARG A 41 1.15 -7.83 5.40
CA ARG A 41 0.79 -8.73 6.50
C ARG A 41 1.88 -9.78 6.75
N ASP A 42 2.38 -10.42 5.69
CA ASP A 42 3.50 -11.36 5.80
C ASP A 42 4.75 -10.71 6.41
N PHE A 43 5.08 -9.50 5.96
CA PHE A 43 6.23 -8.76 6.48
C PHE A 43 6.07 -8.43 7.98
N VAL A 44 4.95 -7.84 8.39
CA VAL A 44 4.69 -7.47 9.79
C VAL A 44 4.66 -8.71 10.70
N ASN A 45 4.19 -9.85 10.21
CA ASN A 45 4.23 -11.10 10.97
C ASN A 45 5.65 -11.63 11.20
N ARG A 46 6.56 -11.44 10.24
CA ARG A 46 7.97 -11.86 10.36
C ARG A 46 8.85 -10.85 11.10
N TYR A 47 8.54 -9.57 10.96
CA TYR A 47 9.30 -8.44 11.49
C TYR A 47 8.40 -7.49 12.31
N PRO A 48 7.90 -7.93 13.48
CA PRO A 48 6.88 -7.20 14.23
C PRO A 48 7.34 -5.84 14.75
N ARG A 49 8.61 -5.64 15.12
CA ARG A 49 9.11 -4.35 15.62
C ARG A 49 9.30 -3.34 14.50
N LEU A 50 9.88 -3.74 13.37
CA LEU A 50 9.91 -2.91 12.17
C LEU A 50 8.50 -2.63 11.66
N GLY A 51 7.62 -3.64 11.72
CA GLY A 51 6.21 -3.53 11.37
C GLY A 51 5.43 -2.53 12.23
N ALA A 52 5.79 -2.37 13.51
CA ALA A 52 5.18 -1.38 14.40
C ALA A 52 5.43 0.06 13.96
N GLY A 53 6.50 0.32 13.20
CA GLY A 53 6.78 1.63 12.59
C GLY A 53 6.04 1.89 11.28
N MET A 54 5.34 0.88 10.73
CA MET A 54 4.54 1.04 9.52
C MET A 54 3.19 1.67 9.82
N ARG A 55 2.52 2.16 8.77
CA ARG A 55 1.08 2.50 8.85
C ARG A 55 0.30 1.24 9.24
N VAL A 56 -0.82 1.43 9.94
CA VAL A 56 -1.84 0.38 10.07
C VAL A 56 -2.24 -0.13 8.68
N LEU A 57 -2.55 -1.42 8.56
CA LEU A 57 -2.61 -2.04 7.24
C LEU A 57 -3.96 -1.82 6.56
N GLU A 58 -5.06 -1.93 7.30
CA GLU A 58 -6.40 -2.06 6.72
C GLU A 58 -7.23 -0.78 6.86
N THR A 59 -8.11 -0.53 5.89
CA THR A 59 -9.04 0.61 5.88
C THR A 59 -9.93 0.65 7.13
N ALA A 60 -10.28 -0.51 7.71
CA ALA A 60 -11.06 -0.58 8.95
C ALA A 60 -10.35 0.03 10.17
N GLN A 61 -9.03 0.26 10.07
CA GLN A 61 -8.20 0.87 11.10
C GLN A 61 -7.97 2.37 10.86
N ASP A 62 -8.54 2.95 9.79
CA ASP A 62 -8.43 4.37 9.48
C ASP A 62 -9.03 5.23 10.62
N THR A 63 -8.37 6.34 10.90
CA THR A 63 -8.89 7.44 11.73
C THR A 63 -8.71 8.76 10.97
N GLU A 64 -9.25 9.86 11.50
CA GLU A 64 -9.03 11.19 10.91
C GLU A 64 -7.53 11.57 10.86
N GLU A 65 -6.75 11.08 11.83
CA GLU A 65 -5.33 11.39 11.98
C GLU A 65 -4.41 10.34 11.34
N SER A 66 -4.90 9.13 11.12
CA SER A 66 -4.12 8.00 10.61
C SER A 66 -4.81 7.32 9.43
N THR A 67 -4.19 7.42 8.26
CA THR A 67 -4.61 6.69 7.06
C THR A 67 -3.80 5.41 6.90
N SER A 68 -4.49 4.28 6.75
CA SER A 68 -3.92 2.97 6.52
C SER A 68 -3.13 2.84 5.22
N PHE A 69 -2.27 1.82 5.17
CA PHE A 69 -1.57 1.40 3.96
C PHE A 69 -2.55 1.12 2.83
N GLU A 70 -3.60 0.33 3.08
CA GLU A 70 -4.63 0.00 2.09
C GLU A 70 -5.32 1.25 1.53
N THR A 71 -5.76 2.16 2.40
CA THR A 71 -6.44 3.39 1.99
C THR A 71 -5.54 4.35 1.21
N TYR A 72 -4.26 4.43 1.59
CA TYR A 72 -3.27 5.24 0.88
C TYR A 72 -3.02 4.66 -0.52
N LEU A 73 -2.75 3.36 -0.60
CA LEU A 73 -2.52 2.66 -1.87
C LEU A 73 -3.72 2.77 -2.79
N ARG A 74 -4.95 2.66 -2.27
CA ARG A 74 -6.18 2.89 -3.04
C ARG A 74 -6.28 4.30 -3.61
N GLY A 75 -5.86 5.30 -2.83
CA GLY A 75 -5.77 6.69 -3.29
C GLY A 75 -4.74 6.86 -4.40
N GLU A 76 -3.53 6.33 -4.20
CA GLU A 76 -2.44 6.39 -5.18
C GLU A 76 -2.83 5.73 -6.50
N LEU A 77 -3.24 4.46 -6.47
CA LEU A 77 -3.60 3.70 -7.66
C LEU A 77 -4.83 4.27 -8.38
N GLY A 78 -5.72 4.94 -7.65
CA GLY A 78 -6.87 5.63 -8.23
C GLY A 78 -6.49 6.84 -9.11
N THR A 79 -5.31 7.42 -8.90
CA THR A 79 -4.81 8.57 -9.67
C THR A 79 -3.97 8.18 -10.89
N TYR A 80 -3.56 6.92 -10.98
CA TYR A 80 -2.74 6.44 -12.08
C TYR A 80 -3.52 6.41 -13.40
N SER A 81 -2.85 6.79 -14.49
CA SER A 81 -3.36 6.51 -15.84
C SER A 81 -3.54 5.00 -16.04
N GLN A 82 -4.42 4.59 -16.97
CA GLN A 82 -4.61 3.17 -17.30
C GLN A 82 -3.27 2.49 -17.63
N ARG A 83 -2.46 3.12 -18.50
CA ARG A 83 -1.14 2.62 -18.90
C ARG A 83 -0.21 2.41 -17.70
N THR A 84 -0.20 3.35 -16.76
CA THR A 84 0.64 3.24 -15.55
C THR A 84 0.17 2.09 -14.68
N LEU A 85 -1.14 1.93 -14.49
CA LEU A 85 -1.67 0.83 -13.71
C LEU A 85 -1.39 -0.54 -14.35
N ASP A 86 -1.46 -0.64 -15.68
CA ASP A 86 -1.15 -1.88 -16.40
C ASP A 86 0.30 -2.30 -16.20
N LEU A 87 1.24 -1.36 -16.32
CA LEU A 87 2.66 -1.60 -16.06
C LEU A 87 2.92 -1.96 -14.60
N TYR A 88 2.24 -1.28 -13.67
CA TYR A 88 2.38 -1.56 -12.25
C TYR A 88 1.81 -2.94 -11.88
N GLN A 89 0.69 -3.35 -12.48
CA GLN A 89 0.14 -4.69 -12.32
C GLN A 89 1.08 -5.75 -12.87
N GLN A 90 1.70 -5.54 -14.04
CA GLN A 90 2.70 -6.44 -14.59
C GLN A 90 3.87 -6.60 -13.62
N PHE A 91 4.40 -5.49 -13.10
CA PHE A 91 5.46 -5.52 -12.10
C PHE A 91 5.08 -6.30 -10.83
N VAL A 92 3.90 -6.04 -10.27
CA VAL A 92 3.40 -6.75 -9.08
C VAL A 92 3.23 -8.25 -9.35
N ASN A 93 2.69 -8.61 -10.52
CA ASN A 93 2.54 -10.01 -10.93
C ASN A 93 3.90 -10.71 -11.12
N ASP A 94 4.87 -10.02 -11.72
CA ASP A 94 6.22 -10.55 -11.93
C ASP A 94 6.90 -10.85 -10.59
N LEU A 95 6.81 -9.94 -9.61
CA LEU A 95 7.30 -10.18 -8.25
C LEU A 95 6.60 -11.37 -7.60
N ALA A 96 5.27 -11.42 -7.67
CA ALA A 96 4.50 -12.52 -7.11
C ALA A 96 4.87 -13.87 -7.74
N SER A 97 5.12 -13.91 -9.05
CA SER A 97 5.54 -15.12 -9.77
C SER A 97 6.92 -15.63 -9.32
N LYS A 98 7.79 -14.73 -8.86
CA LYS A 98 9.11 -15.03 -8.31
C LYS A 98 9.08 -15.30 -6.80
N GLN A 99 7.89 -15.30 -6.19
CA GLN A 99 7.70 -15.41 -4.73
C GLN A 99 8.40 -14.29 -3.97
N GLU A 100 8.52 -13.11 -4.58
CA GLU A 100 9.12 -11.93 -3.98
C GLU A 100 8.06 -11.05 -3.29
N ASN A 101 8.45 -10.38 -2.20
CA ASN A 101 7.59 -9.50 -1.42
C ASN A 101 8.07 -8.04 -1.58
N LEU A 102 7.26 -7.18 -2.22
CA LEU A 102 7.62 -5.78 -2.47
C LEU A 102 7.79 -4.97 -1.19
N THR A 103 6.96 -5.20 -0.17
CA THR A 103 7.07 -4.54 1.14
C THR A 103 8.43 -4.86 1.77
N GLU A 104 8.80 -6.14 1.79
CA GLU A 104 10.09 -6.57 2.32
C GLU A 104 11.27 -5.97 1.55
N GLN A 105 11.23 -5.99 0.21
CA GLN A 105 12.27 -5.38 -0.61
C GLN A 105 12.44 -3.89 -0.30
N THR A 106 11.31 -3.18 -0.18
CA THR A 106 11.30 -1.75 0.12
C THR A 106 11.92 -1.49 1.49
N VAL A 107 11.46 -2.17 2.54
CA VAL A 107 11.99 -1.98 3.90
C VAL A 107 13.45 -2.40 3.99
N ARG A 108 13.85 -3.51 3.34
CA ARG A 108 15.25 -3.98 3.30
C ARG A 108 16.18 -2.92 2.71
N ASN A 109 15.75 -2.28 1.62
CA ASN A 109 16.53 -1.20 1.02
C ASN A 109 16.59 0.02 1.94
N THR A 110 15.49 0.38 2.59
CA THR A 110 15.45 1.49 3.56
C THR A 110 16.40 1.25 4.73
N VAL A 111 16.38 0.07 5.37
CA VAL A 111 17.25 -0.20 6.53
C VAL A 111 18.73 -0.25 6.13
N ARG A 112 19.05 -0.73 4.91
CA ARG A 112 20.41 -0.67 4.36
C ARG A 112 20.89 0.75 4.16
N LEU A 113 20.03 1.63 3.66
CA LEU A 113 20.33 3.07 3.56
C LEU A 113 20.51 3.72 4.94
N SER A 114 19.86 3.17 5.97
CA SER A 114 20.03 3.59 7.38
C SER A 114 21.26 2.98 8.07
N GLY A 115 22.03 2.12 7.39
CA GLY A 115 23.29 1.56 7.90
C GLY A 115 23.20 0.16 8.51
N PHE A 116 22.06 -0.52 8.41
CA PHE A 116 21.92 -1.93 8.82
C PHE A 116 22.26 -2.87 7.67
N ASP A 117 22.93 -3.99 7.97
CA ASP A 117 23.29 -5.01 6.97
C ASP A 117 22.08 -5.86 6.55
N SER A 118 21.11 -6.03 7.46
CA SER A 118 19.95 -6.89 7.25
C SER A 118 18.67 -6.40 7.95
N LEU A 119 17.54 -6.98 7.53
CA LEU A 119 16.27 -6.79 8.22
C LEU A 119 16.31 -7.36 9.65
N ASP A 120 16.97 -8.49 9.85
CA ASP A 120 17.06 -9.15 11.15
C ASP A 120 17.84 -8.29 12.15
N GLU A 121 18.93 -7.67 11.70
CA GLU A 121 19.70 -6.72 12.52
C GLU A 121 18.87 -5.47 12.86
N ALA A 122 18.21 -4.88 11.85
CA ALA A 122 17.37 -3.71 12.05
C ALA A 122 16.19 -4.00 13.00
N GLU A 123 15.58 -5.18 12.90
CA GLU A 123 14.51 -5.67 13.79
C GLU A 123 14.99 -5.82 15.24
N GLN A 124 16.20 -6.32 15.46
CA GLN A 124 16.77 -6.46 16.81
C GLN A 124 17.09 -5.11 17.47
N ALA A 125 17.38 -4.10 16.66
CA ALA A 125 17.76 -2.75 17.09
C ALA A 125 16.58 -1.82 17.43
N GLN A 126 15.33 -2.22 17.13
CA GLN A 126 14.10 -1.50 17.54
C GLN A 126 13.72 -1.78 18.99
#